data_AF-A0A973TDS6-F1
#
_entry.id   AF-A0A973TDS6-F1
#
_cell.length_a   1.000
_cell.length_b   1.000
_cell.length_c   1.000
_cell.angle_alpha   90.00
_cell.angle_beta   90.00
_cell.angle_gamma   90.00
#
_symmetry.space_group_name_H-M   'P 1'
#
loop_
_entity.id
_entity.type
_entity.pdbx_description
1 polymer ?
#
loop_
_entity_poly.entity_id
_entity_poly.type
_entity_poly.pdbx_seq_one_letter_code
_entity_poly.pdbx_strand_id
1 'polypeptide(L)'
;MPRLSRTFAFAVPLSALLAGCATPPPAPPPPPTQALPAPPPPTTTRGEFTIAALPLDVWNAIGDVVVRTPDAGYDSRAQMLGLYAVHYRGEQFLLLAHALPLSESIRVLTTSVTARTPDGAPIDSDASAGLLAVLQQELPAEIERVHARQAAADAAEKAAATSHAAKKAKKKTRRGR
;
A
#
# COMPACT_ATOMS: atom_id res chain seq x y z
N MET A 1 54.63 -31.35 -7.81
CA MET A 1 55.48 -32.37 -7.16
C MET A 1 54.85 -32.77 -5.83
N PRO A 2 54.78 -34.06 -5.52
CA PRO A 2 54.03 -34.65 -4.41
C PRO A 2 54.90 -34.76 -3.16
N ARG A 3 54.35 -34.60 -1.95
CA ARG A 3 54.92 -35.19 -0.72
C ARG A 3 53.78 -35.55 0.21
N LEU A 4 53.37 -36.81 0.18
CA LEU A 4 53.90 -37.95 0.95
C LEU A 4 53.48 -37.95 2.42
N SER A 5 52.54 -38.86 2.65
CA SER A 5 52.15 -39.52 3.88
C SER A 5 53.26 -39.78 4.89
N ARG A 6 52.91 -39.71 6.17
CA ARG A 6 53.57 -40.50 7.22
C ARG A 6 52.52 -41.19 8.10
N THR A 7 52.50 -42.50 7.93
CA THR A 7 51.85 -43.50 8.76
C THR A 7 52.58 -43.64 10.08
N PHE A 8 51.88 -43.75 11.20
CA PHE A 8 52.36 -44.49 12.37
C PHE A 8 51.17 -45.19 13.03
N ALA A 9 51.26 -46.52 13.07
CA ALA A 9 50.37 -47.41 13.80
C ALA A 9 50.84 -47.51 15.26
N PHE A 10 49.92 -47.59 16.23
CA PHE A 10 50.19 -48.23 17.52
C PHE A 10 48.87 -48.63 18.24
N ALA A 11 48.77 -49.95 18.49
CA ALA A 11 48.15 -50.69 19.61
C ALA A 11 46.87 -50.21 20.34
N VAL A 12 45.81 -51.04 20.20
CA VAL A 12 44.88 -51.68 21.19
C VAL A 12 45.34 -51.59 22.68
N PRO A 13 44.51 -51.54 23.78
CA PRO A 13 43.11 -52.06 23.97
C PRO A 13 42.10 -51.23 24.82
N LEU A 14 40.83 -51.66 24.74
CA LEU A 14 39.85 -51.92 25.82
C LEU A 14 39.77 -50.94 27.03
N SER A 15 38.64 -50.24 27.19
CA SER A 15 37.87 -50.21 28.46
C SER A 15 36.61 -49.32 28.41
N ALA A 16 35.59 -49.79 29.13
CA ALA A 16 34.49 -49.07 29.75
C ALA A 16 33.32 -48.55 28.88
N LEU A 17 32.29 -49.39 28.83
CA LEU A 17 30.88 -48.99 28.78
C LEU A 17 30.57 -47.90 29.81
N LEU A 18 30.15 -46.73 29.35
CA LEU A 18 29.20 -45.88 30.06
C LEU A 18 28.13 -45.44 29.06
N ALA A 19 26.99 -46.13 29.13
CA ALA A 19 25.74 -45.64 28.57
C ALA A 19 25.35 -44.38 29.34
N GLY A 20 25.40 -43.23 28.69
CA GLY A 20 24.90 -41.96 29.18
C GLY A 20 24.18 -41.24 28.06
N CYS A 21 22.89 -41.54 27.87
CA CYS A 21 22.00 -40.78 27.00
C CYS A 21 21.88 -39.36 27.55
N ALA A 22 22.58 -38.41 26.95
CA ALA A 22 22.39 -36.99 27.22
C ALA A 22 21.12 -36.51 26.51
N THR A 23 20.03 -36.39 27.26
CA THR A 23 18.80 -35.71 26.85
C THR A 23 19.09 -34.22 26.69
N PRO A 24 18.79 -33.58 25.54
CA PRO A 24 18.93 -32.14 25.40
C PRO A 24 17.91 -31.40 26.28
N PRO A 25 18.28 -30.25 26.88
CA PRO A 25 17.36 -29.47 27.70
C PRO A 25 16.21 -28.92 26.85
N PRO A 26 14.98 -28.87 27.38
CA PRO A 26 13.84 -28.27 26.69
C PRO A 26 14.11 -26.78 26.43
N ALA A 27 13.82 -26.35 25.20
CA ALA A 27 13.94 -24.96 24.78
C ALA A 27 13.08 -24.06 25.68
N PRO A 28 13.57 -22.86 26.05
CA PRO A 28 12.77 -21.90 26.83
C PRO A 28 11.52 -21.51 26.03
N PRO A 29 10.37 -21.34 26.69
CA PRO A 29 9.14 -20.94 26.03
C PRO A 29 9.34 -19.57 25.35
N PRO A 30 8.85 -19.37 24.12
CA PRO A 30 8.91 -18.09 23.46
C PRO A 30 8.19 -17.03 24.32
N PRO A 31 8.69 -15.78 24.35
CA PRO A 31 7.99 -14.71 25.02
C PRO A 31 6.57 -14.57 24.45
N PRO A 32 5.58 -14.20 25.27
CA PRO A 32 4.22 -13.98 24.80
C PRO A 32 4.29 -12.96 23.67
N THR A 33 3.93 -13.42 22.47
CA THR A 33 3.72 -12.54 21.33
C THR A 33 2.56 -11.63 21.71
N GLN A 34 2.87 -10.37 22.04
CA GLN A 34 1.84 -9.35 22.11
C GLN A 34 1.25 -9.25 20.71
N ALA A 35 0.06 -9.80 20.52
CA ALA A 35 -0.71 -9.59 19.32
C ALA A 35 -0.89 -8.09 19.17
N LEU A 36 -0.29 -7.51 18.13
CA LEU A 36 -0.67 -6.18 17.68
C LEU A 36 -2.20 -6.21 17.50
N PRO A 37 -2.94 -5.20 18.00
CA PRO A 37 -4.37 -5.15 17.80
C PRO A 37 -4.64 -5.27 16.30
N ALA A 38 -5.44 -6.27 15.94
CA ALA A 38 -5.89 -6.44 14.57
C ALA A 38 -6.46 -5.09 14.08
N PRO A 39 -6.16 -4.66 12.85
CA PRO A 39 -6.79 -3.48 12.29
C PRO A 39 -8.31 -3.64 12.45
N PRO A 40 -9.03 -2.59 12.91
CA PRO A 40 -10.46 -2.70 13.16
C PRO A 40 -11.14 -3.24 11.89
N PRO A 41 -12.08 -4.18 12.01
CA PRO A 41 -12.82 -4.66 10.87
C PRO A 41 -13.49 -3.45 10.19
N PRO A 42 -13.44 -3.35 8.85
CA PRO A 42 -14.05 -2.25 8.14
C PRO A 42 -15.52 -2.17 8.56
N THR A 43 -15.89 -1.04 9.16
CA THR A 43 -17.23 -0.80 9.69
C THR A 43 -18.18 -0.78 8.49
N THR A 44 -18.78 -1.94 8.21
CA THR A 44 -19.64 -2.14 7.03
C THR A 44 -20.98 -1.48 7.32
N THR A 45 -21.03 -0.16 7.22
CA THR A 45 -22.25 0.50 6.80
C THR A 45 -22.27 0.33 5.28
N ARG A 46 -23.33 -0.24 4.70
CA ARG A 46 -23.39 -0.62 3.28
C ARG A 46 -23.03 0.51 2.29
N GLY A 47 -23.08 1.77 2.74
CA GLY A 47 -22.70 2.97 2.00
C GLY A 47 -21.39 3.66 2.39
N GLU A 48 -20.55 3.11 3.28
CA GLU A 48 -19.31 3.78 3.73
C GLU A 48 -18.20 2.80 4.13
N PHE A 49 -16.93 3.15 3.85
CA PHE A 49 -15.76 2.52 4.47
C PHE A 49 -14.66 3.56 4.76
N THR A 50 -13.67 3.17 5.58
CA THR A 50 -12.51 4.00 5.90
C THR A 50 -11.21 3.36 5.43
N ILE A 51 -10.23 4.20 5.10
CA ILE A 51 -8.90 3.77 4.66
C ILE A 51 -7.82 4.68 5.25
N ALA A 52 -6.75 4.09 5.76
CA ALA A 52 -5.61 4.80 6.35
C ALA A 52 -4.71 5.40 5.25
N ALA A 53 -5.18 6.46 4.61
CA ALA A 53 -4.47 7.18 3.56
C ALA A 53 -4.92 8.64 3.49
N LEU A 54 -4.09 9.48 2.86
CA LEU A 54 -4.40 10.89 2.62
C LEU A 54 -5.58 11.04 1.65
N PRO A 55 -6.46 12.04 1.86
CA PRO A 55 -7.61 12.25 0.98
C PRO A 55 -7.25 12.46 -0.48
N LEU A 56 -6.12 13.15 -0.75
CA LEU A 56 -5.67 13.40 -2.13
C LEU A 56 -5.21 12.12 -2.83
N ASP A 57 -4.59 11.20 -2.11
CA ASP A 57 -4.13 9.93 -2.66
C ASP A 57 -5.31 9.02 -2.97
N VAL A 58 -6.24 8.92 -2.02
CA VAL A 58 -7.51 8.20 -2.18
C VAL A 58 -8.30 8.79 -3.34
N TRP A 59 -8.37 10.12 -3.42
CA TRP A 59 -9.04 10.83 -4.49
C TRP A 59 -8.49 10.46 -5.87
N ASN A 60 -7.18 10.49 -6.06
CA ASN A 60 -6.56 10.13 -7.34
C ASN A 60 -6.80 8.65 -7.68
N ALA A 61 -6.65 7.77 -6.68
CA ALA A 61 -6.85 6.33 -6.85
C ALA A 61 -8.31 5.96 -7.19
N ILE A 62 -9.32 6.63 -6.60
CA ILE A 62 -10.73 6.41 -6.95
C ILE A 62 -10.95 6.63 -8.44
N GLY A 63 -10.43 7.73 -9.00
CA GLY A 63 -10.58 8.02 -10.42
C GLY A 63 -10.03 6.89 -11.31
N ASP A 64 -8.83 6.42 -10.98
CA ASP A 64 -8.17 5.34 -11.73
C ASP A 64 -8.90 3.98 -11.60
N VAL A 65 -9.48 3.69 -10.43
CA VAL A 65 -10.28 2.46 -10.22
C VAL A 65 -11.63 2.56 -10.96
N VAL A 66 -12.34 3.67 -10.85
CA VAL A 66 -13.65 3.85 -11.50
C VAL A 66 -13.54 3.71 -13.00
N VAL A 67 -12.56 4.37 -13.64
CA VAL A 67 -12.39 4.34 -15.10
C VAL A 67 -12.10 2.93 -15.65
N ARG A 68 -11.47 2.05 -14.85
CA ARG A 68 -11.18 0.67 -15.26
C ARG A 68 -12.23 -0.35 -14.83
N THR A 69 -13.19 0.06 -14.00
CA THR A 69 -14.20 -0.86 -13.47
C THR A 69 -15.29 -1.06 -14.53
N PRO A 70 -15.59 -2.30 -14.96
CA PRO A 70 -16.67 -2.56 -15.91
C PRO A 70 -18.00 -2.02 -15.40
N ASP A 71 -18.83 -1.50 -16.31
CA ASP A 71 -20.13 -0.89 -16.01
C ASP A 71 -20.10 0.34 -15.10
N ALA A 72 -18.91 0.82 -14.72
CA ALA A 72 -18.71 2.09 -14.04
C ALA A 72 -18.35 3.15 -15.06
N GLY A 73 -18.92 4.34 -14.88
CA GLY A 73 -18.54 5.52 -15.61
C GLY A 73 -18.46 6.73 -14.71
N TYR A 74 -17.65 7.66 -15.17
CA TYR A 74 -17.28 8.86 -14.46
C TYR A 74 -17.89 10.05 -15.20
N ASP A 75 -18.75 10.81 -14.51
CA ASP A 75 -19.47 11.93 -15.12
C ASP A 75 -18.78 13.26 -14.82
N SER A 76 -18.40 13.50 -13.55
CA SER A 76 -17.72 14.74 -13.15
C SER A 76 -17.04 14.62 -11.78
N ARG A 77 -16.14 15.57 -11.46
CA ARG A 77 -15.46 15.65 -10.16
C ARG A 77 -15.36 17.07 -9.64
N ALA A 78 -15.46 17.23 -8.32
CA ALA A 78 -15.17 18.47 -7.61
C ALA A 78 -14.15 18.20 -6.51
N GLN A 79 -12.86 18.43 -6.81
CA GLN A 79 -11.75 18.11 -5.89
C GLN A 79 -11.85 18.85 -4.55
N MET A 80 -12.25 20.12 -4.57
CA MET A 80 -12.42 20.92 -3.34
C MET A 80 -13.53 20.39 -2.43
N LEU A 81 -14.47 19.60 -2.99
CA LEU A 81 -15.55 18.96 -2.23
C LEU A 81 -15.29 17.48 -1.98
N GLY A 82 -14.19 16.92 -2.49
CA GLY A 82 -13.95 15.49 -2.42
C GLY A 82 -15.06 14.66 -3.07
N LEU A 83 -15.71 15.16 -4.14
CA LEU A 83 -16.90 14.54 -4.74
C LEU A 83 -16.72 14.05 -6.19
N TYR A 84 -17.00 12.77 -6.43
CA TYR A 84 -17.16 12.17 -7.75
C TYR A 84 -18.64 11.93 -8.05
N ALA A 85 -19.13 12.41 -9.21
CA ALA A 85 -20.39 11.95 -9.77
C ALA A 85 -20.09 10.76 -10.68
N VAL A 86 -20.71 9.62 -10.39
CA VAL A 86 -20.49 8.37 -11.10
C VAL A 86 -21.82 7.72 -11.46
N HIS A 87 -21.79 6.88 -12.48
CA HIS A 87 -22.82 5.89 -12.74
C HIS A 87 -22.22 4.48 -12.67
N TYR A 88 -22.94 3.55 -12.07
CA TYR A 88 -22.53 2.15 -12.01
C TYR A 88 -23.74 1.25 -12.14
N ARG A 89 -23.68 0.29 -13.06
CA ARG A 89 -24.79 -0.65 -13.35
C ARG A 89 -26.14 0.05 -13.60
N GLY A 90 -26.09 1.20 -14.27
CA GLY A 90 -27.28 1.99 -14.64
C GLY A 90 -27.80 2.93 -13.55
N GLU A 91 -27.16 2.99 -12.37
CA GLU A 91 -27.55 3.88 -11.28
C GLU A 91 -26.53 5.02 -11.09
N GLN A 92 -27.01 6.24 -10.92
CA GLN A 92 -26.19 7.44 -10.68
C GLN A 92 -26.14 7.78 -9.20
N PHE A 93 -24.93 8.04 -8.69
CA PHE A 93 -24.73 8.46 -7.31
C PHE A 93 -23.42 9.23 -7.15
N LEU A 94 -23.25 9.81 -5.97
CA LEU A 94 -22.06 10.55 -5.59
C LEU A 94 -21.16 9.67 -4.73
N LEU A 95 -19.86 9.70 -5.00
CA LEU A 95 -18.83 9.20 -4.09
C LEU A 95 -18.13 10.39 -3.44
N LEU A 96 -18.03 10.36 -2.12
CA LEU A 96 -17.39 11.40 -1.32
C LEU A 96 -16.17 10.81 -0.62
N ALA A 97 -15.03 11.50 -0.70
CA ALA A 97 -13.79 11.14 -0.02
C ALA A 97 -13.37 12.28 0.92
N HIS A 98 -13.52 12.06 2.23
CA HIS A 98 -13.27 13.08 3.25
C HIS A 98 -12.27 12.62 4.30
N ALA A 99 -11.38 13.53 4.72
CA ALA A 99 -10.51 13.30 5.87
C ALA A 99 -11.35 13.13 7.13
N LEU A 100 -11.06 12.10 7.91
CA LEU A 100 -11.55 11.99 9.27
C LEU A 100 -10.62 12.76 10.22
N PRO A 101 -11.19 13.47 11.22
CA PRO A 101 -10.39 14.15 12.23
C PRO A 101 -9.60 13.13 13.06
N LEU A 102 -8.39 13.51 13.46
CA LEU A 102 -7.61 12.72 14.41
C LEU A 102 -8.34 12.63 15.75
N SER A 103 -8.29 11.47 16.36
CA SER A 103 -8.95 11.18 17.64
C SER A 103 -8.13 10.13 18.41
N GLU A 104 -8.55 9.79 19.62
CA GLU A 104 -7.92 8.71 20.40
C GLU A 104 -7.89 7.38 19.64
N SER A 105 -8.89 7.14 18.79
CA SER A 105 -9.02 5.95 17.93
C SER A 105 -8.42 6.13 16.53
N ILE A 106 -8.32 7.35 16.02
CA ILE A 106 -7.76 7.67 14.69
C ILE A 106 -6.44 8.41 14.88
N ARG A 107 -5.35 7.65 14.93
CA ARG A 107 -3.98 8.17 15.14
C ARG A 107 -3.20 8.43 13.84
N VAL A 108 -3.74 7.98 12.71
CA VAL A 108 -3.18 8.15 11.38
C VAL A 108 -4.17 8.85 10.49
N LEU A 109 -3.68 9.61 9.51
CA LEU A 109 -4.53 10.26 8.53
C LEU A 109 -5.37 9.20 7.82
N THR A 110 -6.68 9.35 7.98
CA THR A 110 -7.68 8.37 7.55
C THR A 110 -8.72 9.10 6.72
N THR A 111 -9.12 8.49 5.62
CA THR A 111 -10.14 9.01 4.73
C THR A 111 -11.36 8.10 4.81
N SER A 112 -12.55 8.69 4.96
CA SER A 112 -13.81 8.01 4.74
C SER A 112 -14.22 8.15 3.27
N VAL A 113 -14.70 7.04 2.70
CA VAL A 113 -15.28 6.97 1.36
C VAL A 113 -16.74 6.58 1.51
N THR A 114 -17.64 7.44 1.06
CA THR A 114 -19.10 7.29 1.24
C THR A 114 -19.84 7.43 -0.08
N ALA A 115 -20.89 6.66 -0.29
CA ALA A 115 -21.83 6.87 -1.39
C ALA A 115 -23.05 7.69 -0.92
N ARG A 116 -23.55 8.59 -1.78
CA ARG A 116 -24.75 9.42 -1.55
C ARG A 116 -25.60 9.50 -2.81
N THR A 117 -26.90 9.77 -2.66
CA THR A 117 -27.76 10.12 -3.81
C THR A 117 -27.27 11.41 -4.45
N PRO A 118 -27.69 11.73 -5.70
CA PRO A 118 -27.37 13.01 -6.34
C PRO A 118 -27.74 14.25 -5.51
N ASP A 119 -28.80 14.14 -4.69
CA ASP A 119 -29.25 15.20 -3.78
C ASP A 119 -28.47 15.22 -2.44
N GLY A 120 -27.50 14.32 -2.25
CA GLY A 120 -26.65 14.24 -1.07
C GLY A 120 -27.19 13.39 0.09
N ALA A 121 -28.34 12.70 -0.09
CA ALA A 121 -28.89 11.82 0.93
C ALA A 121 -28.08 10.52 1.05
N PRO A 122 -28.12 9.80 2.19
CA PRO A 122 -27.60 8.43 2.26
C PRO A 122 -28.19 7.57 1.13
N ILE A 123 -27.36 6.75 0.49
CA ILE A 123 -27.79 5.77 -0.50
C ILE A 123 -27.50 4.37 -0.01
N ASP A 124 -28.44 3.46 -0.26
CA ASP A 124 -28.35 2.06 0.15
C ASP A 124 -28.83 1.14 -0.98
N SER A 125 -28.09 1.13 -2.09
CA SER A 125 -28.38 0.30 -3.26
C SER A 125 -27.33 -0.77 -3.48
N ASP A 126 -27.69 -1.81 -4.25
CA ASP A 126 -26.74 -2.85 -4.64
C ASP A 126 -25.63 -2.30 -5.54
N ALA A 127 -25.95 -1.29 -6.36
CA ALA A 127 -24.96 -0.61 -7.20
C ALA A 127 -23.95 0.15 -6.33
N SER A 128 -24.40 0.99 -5.40
CA SER A 128 -23.50 1.75 -4.53
C SER A 128 -22.65 0.82 -3.66
N ALA A 129 -23.25 -0.20 -3.07
CA ALA A 129 -22.54 -1.19 -2.25
C ALA A 129 -21.51 -1.97 -3.08
N GLY A 130 -21.87 -2.36 -4.31
CA GLY A 130 -20.98 -3.08 -5.22
C GLY A 130 -19.76 -2.25 -5.61
N LEU A 131 -19.95 -0.96 -5.96
CA LEU A 131 -18.81 -0.10 -6.31
C LEU A 131 -17.93 0.19 -5.09
N LEU A 132 -18.52 0.43 -3.92
CA LEU A 132 -17.76 0.63 -2.69
C LEU A 132 -16.94 -0.61 -2.32
N ALA A 133 -17.47 -1.81 -2.51
CA ALA A 133 -16.72 -3.05 -2.27
C ALA A 133 -15.52 -3.18 -3.22
N VAL A 134 -15.69 -2.84 -4.51
CA VAL A 134 -14.58 -2.81 -5.48
C VAL A 134 -13.52 -1.80 -5.05
N LEU A 135 -13.92 -0.58 -4.68
CA LEU A 135 -13.01 0.46 -4.22
C LEU A 135 -12.27 0.03 -2.95
N GLN A 136 -12.97 -0.51 -1.97
CA GLN A 136 -12.37 -0.98 -0.72
C GLN A 136 -11.30 -2.05 -0.96
N GLN A 137 -11.52 -2.94 -1.95
CA GLN A 137 -10.56 -3.97 -2.33
C GLN A 137 -9.36 -3.42 -3.11
N GLU A 138 -9.60 -2.51 -4.05
CA GLU A 138 -8.59 -2.08 -5.04
C GLU A 138 -7.76 -0.86 -4.59
N LEU A 139 -8.33 0.02 -3.76
CA LEU A 139 -7.69 1.28 -3.39
C LEU A 139 -6.32 1.13 -2.73
N PRO A 140 -6.07 0.20 -1.80
CA PRO A 140 -4.75 0.08 -1.18
C PRO A 140 -3.63 -0.11 -2.21
N ALA A 141 -3.83 -1.03 -3.17
CA ALA A 141 -2.86 -1.28 -4.23
C ALA A 141 -2.80 -0.12 -5.23
N GLU A 142 -3.92 0.54 -5.52
CA GLU A 142 -3.91 1.67 -6.46
C GLU A 142 -3.23 2.90 -5.89
N ILE A 143 -3.36 3.17 -4.60
CA ILE A 143 -2.66 4.27 -3.92
C ILE A 143 -1.14 4.12 -4.08
N GLU A 144 -0.61 2.91 -3.85
CA GLU A 144 0.83 2.64 -4.05
C GLU A 144 1.26 2.88 -5.50
N ARG A 145 0.42 2.50 -6.48
CA ARG A 145 0.71 2.76 -7.90
C ARG A 145 0.67 4.24 -8.24
N VAL A 146 -0.28 4.99 -7.69
CA VAL A 146 -0.35 6.46 -7.86
C VAL A 146 0.95 7.10 -7.33
N HIS A 147 1.38 6.72 -6.13
CA HIS A 147 2.64 7.21 -5.55
C HIS A 147 3.84 6.89 -6.44
N ALA A 148 3.93 5.65 -6.94
CA ALA A 148 5.02 5.26 -7.84
C ALA A 148 5.03 6.09 -9.13
N ARG A 149 3.86 6.33 -9.74
CA ARG A 149 3.73 7.17 -10.95
C ARG A 149 4.14 8.62 -10.67
N GLN A 150 3.71 9.20 -9.55
CA GLN A 150 4.05 10.56 -9.16
C GLN A 150 5.55 10.71 -8.89
N ALA A 151 6.16 9.79 -8.13
CA ALA A 151 7.59 9.80 -7.88
C ALA A 151 8.42 9.69 -9.18
N ALA A 152 7.98 8.87 -10.13
CA ALA A 152 8.61 8.75 -11.43
C ALA A 152 8.49 10.04 -12.26
N ALA A 153 7.32 10.69 -12.23
CA ALA A 153 7.10 11.97 -12.91
C ALA A 153 7.99 13.09 -12.33
N ASP A 154 8.05 13.20 -11.00
CA ASP A 154 8.90 14.19 -10.31
C ASP A 154 10.39 13.98 -10.60
N ALA A 155 10.84 12.72 -10.63
CA ALA A 155 12.22 12.38 -10.97
C ALA A 155 12.54 12.76 -12.42
N ALA A 156 11.62 12.49 -13.35
CA ALA A 156 11.78 12.85 -14.76
C ALA A 156 11.83 14.38 -14.95
N GLU A 157 10.98 15.13 -14.25
CA GLU A 157 10.99 16.60 -14.29
C GLU A 157 12.32 17.18 -13.78
N LYS A 158 12.80 16.68 -12.64
CA LYS A 158 14.10 17.10 -12.08
C LYS A 158 15.27 16.77 -13.01
N ALA A 159 15.27 15.60 -13.63
CA ALA A 159 16.28 15.22 -14.63
C ALA A 159 16.22 16.11 -15.88
N ALA A 160 15.02 16.45 -16.36
CA ALA A 160 14.85 17.37 -17.47
C ALA A 160 15.40 18.77 -17.12
N ALA A 161 15.03 19.32 -15.96
CA ALA A 161 15.47 20.65 -15.52
C ALA A 161 17.00 20.77 -15.42
N THR A 162 17.66 19.77 -14.83
CA THR A 162 19.14 19.72 -14.71
C THR A 162 19.82 19.61 -16.07
N SER A 163 19.28 18.80 -17.00
CA SER A 163 19.82 18.67 -18.36
C SER A 163 19.69 19.97 -19.17
N HIS A 164 18.58 20.71 -19.01
CA HIS A 164 18.37 22.01 -19.63
C HIS A 164 19.34 23.07 -19.10
N ALA A 165 19.60 23.07 -17.79
CA ALA A 165 20.59 23.96 -17.16
C ALA A 165 22.02 23.69 -17.68
N ALA A 166 22.42 22.41 -17.75
CA ALA A 166 23.73 22.01 -18.27
C ALA A 166 23.94 22.40 -19.75
N LYS A 167 22.91 22.22 -20.59
CA LYS A 167 22.93 22.65 -22.01
C LYS A 167 23.08 24.17 -22.14
N LYS A 168 22.36 24.96 -21.33
CA LYS A 168 22.48 26.44 -21.33
C LYS A 168 23.88 26.90 -20.91
N ALA A 169 24.47 26.28 -19.88
CA ALA A 169 25.82 26.60 -19.43
C ALA A 169 26.87 26.33 -20.52
N LYS A 170 26.83 25.16 -21.17
CA LYS A 170 27.77 24.79 -22.26
C LYS A 170 27.66 25.71 -23.48
N LYS A 171 26.44 26.18 -23.82
CA LYS A 171 26.22 27.15 -24.92
C LYS A 171 26.81 28.53 -24.60
N LYS A 172 26.73 28.99 -23.34
CA LYS A 172 27.32 30.27 -22.90
C LYS A 172 28.84 30.21 -22.98
N THR A 173 29.47 29.12 -22.54
CA THR A 173 30.93 28.95 -22.60
C THR A 173 31.47 28.87 -24.04
N ARG A 174 30.76 28.27 -24.98
CA ARG A 174 31.19 28.19 -26.40
C ARG A 174 31.01 29.50 -27.20
N ARG A 175 30.21 30.45 -26.72
CA ARG A 175 29.97 31.75 -27.38
C ARG A 175 30.84 32.90 -26.86
N GLY A 176 31.51 32.70 -25.72
CA GLY A 176 32.45 33.67 -25.13
C GLY A 176 33.93 33.36 -25.41
N ARG A 177 34.20 32.40 -26.30
CA ARG A 177 35.49 32.15 -26.94
C ARG A 177 35.34 32.48 -28.41
#